data_AF-A0A2H0PBY5-F1
#
_entry.id   AF-A0A2H0PBY5-F1
#
_cell.length_a   1.000
_cell.length_b   1.000
_cell.length_c   1.000
_cell.angle_alpha   90.00
_cell.angle_beta   90.00
_cell.angle_gamma   90.00
#
_symmetry.space_group_name_H-M   'P 1'
#
loop_
_entity.id
_entity.type
_entity.pdbx_description
1 polymer ?
#
loop_
_entity_poly.entity_id
_entity_poly.type
_entity_poly.pdbx_seq_one_letter_code
_entity_poly.pdbx_strand_id
1 'polypeptide(L)' 'MAKKVKTQIKLQIPAGAANPAPPVGPALGQHGVN' A
#
# COMPACT_ATOMS: atom_id res chain seq x y z
N MET A 1 23.20 3.17 -8.90
CA MET A 1 22.88 3.83 -7.62
C MET A 1 21.51 3.32 -7.17
N ALA A 2 21.35 2.91 -5.90
CA ALA A 2 20.06 2.42 -5.40
C ALA A 2 19.07 3.58 -5.19
N LYS A 3 17.80 3.39 -5.56
CA LYS A 3 16.75 4.41 -5.34
C LYS A 3 16.45 4.53 -3.84
N LYS A 4 16.24 5.76 -3.37
CA LYS A 4 15.81 6.03 -1.99
C LYS A 4 14.39 5.48 -1.78
N VAL A 5 14.13 4.89 -0.61
CA VAL A 5 12.80 4.43 -0.22
C VAL A 5 11.87 5.64 -0.08
N LYS A 6 10.76 5.65 -0.83
CA LYS A 6 9.79 6.76 -0.83
C LYS A 6 8.88 6.70 0.40
N THR A 7 8.40 5.51 0.77
CA THR A 7 7.47 5.30 1.90
C THR A 7 7.51 3.83 2.33
N GLN A 8 7.26 3.55 3.62
CA GLN A 8 6.99 2.21 4.14
C GLN A 8 5.61 2.18 4.77
N ILE A 9 4.80 1.19 4.39
CA ILE A 9 3.40 1.06 4.82
C ILE A 9 3.23 -0.34 5.40
N LYS A 10 2.71 -0.44 6.62
CA LYS A 10 2.41 -1.72 7.27
C LYS A 10 0.90 -1.90 7.31
N LEU A 11 0.40 -2.88 6.57
CA LEU A 11 -1.01 -3.23 6.50
C LEU A 11 -1.19 -4.68 6.96
N GLN A 12 -2.23 -4.93 7.74
CA GLN A 12 -2.66 -6.27 8.11
C GLN A 12 -3.95 -6.57 7.36
N ILE A 13 -3.90 -7.50 6.41
CA ILE A 13 -5.06 -7.93 5.64
C ILE A 13 -5.05 -9.46 5.46
N PRO A 14 -6.22 -10.09 5.34
CA PRO A 14 -6.31 -11.51 5.01
C PRO A 14 -5.60 -11.83 3.68
N ALA A 15 -5.11 -13.06 3.55
CA ALA A 15 -4.51 -13.51 2.29
C ALA A 15 -5.53 -13.41 1.15
N GLY A 16 -5.10 -12.87 0.00
CA GLY A 16 -5.97 -12.68 -1.17
C GLY A 16 -6.99 -11.53 -1.07
N ALA A 17 -7.06 -10.81 0.06
CA ALA A 17 -7.97 -9.68 0.25
C ALA A 17 -7.39 -8.31 -0.15
N ALA A 18 -6.35 -8.28 -0.99
CA ALA A 18 -5.77 -7.03 -1.51
C ALA A 18 -6.65 -6.47 -2.63
N ASN A 19 -7.48 -5.48 -2.32
CA ASN A 19 -8.36 -4.81 -3.27
C ASN A 19 -8.47 -3.30 -2.95
N PRO A 20 -9.05 -2.47 -3.84
CA PRO A 20 -9.15 -1.01 -3.62
C PRO A 20 -10.06 -0.58 -2.45
N ALA A 21 -10.72 -1.50 -1.74
CA ALA A 21 -11.53 -1.14 -0.58
C ALA A 21 -10.64 -0.72 0.62
N PRO A 22 -11.19 0.00 1.61
CA PRO A 22 -10.51 0.23 2.87
C PRO A 22 -10.10 -1.09 3.55
N PRO A 23 -8.90 -1.20 4.15
CA PRO A 23 -7.90 -0.15 4.36
C PRO A 23 -6.85 0.01 3.23
N VAL A 24 -6.82 -0.90 2.25
CA VAL A 24 -5.74 -0.99 1.24
C VAL A 24 -5.78 0.16 0.25
N GLY A 25 -6.95 0.43 -0.34
CA GLY A 25 -7.11 1.50 -1.32
C GLY A 25 -6.70 2.87 -0.79
N PRO A 26 -7.23 3.32 0.37
CA PRO A 26 -6.78 4.57 0.99
C PRO A 26 -5.28 4.58 1.30
N ALA A 27 -4.74 3.47 1.83
CA ALA A 27 -3.36 3.40 2.26
C ALA A 27 -2.34 3.42 1.13
N LEU A 28 -2.64 2.79 -0.01
CA LEU A 28 -1.78 2.76 -1.19
C LEU A 28 -2.04 3.96 -2.12
N GLY A 29 -3.30 4.37 -2.28
CA GLY A 29 -3.71 5.49 -3.13
C GLY A 29 -3.10 6.82 -2.72
N GLN A 30 -3.02 7.10 -1.40
CA GLN A 30 -2.38 8.32 -0.88
C GLN A 30 -0.89 8.45 -1.26
N HIS A 31 -0.21 7.34 -1.58
CA HIS A 31 1.18 7.33 -2.02
C HIS A 31 1.34 7.16 -3.53
N GLY A 32 0.22 7.07 -4.27
CA GLY A 32 0.17 6.88 -5.72
C GLY A 32 0.62 5.49 -6.18
N VAL A 33 0.31 4.45 -5.40
CA VAL A 33 0.73 3.05 -5.65
C VAL A 33 -0.44 2.04 -5.73
N ASN A 34 -1.66 2.52 -5.98
CA ASN A 34 -2.87 1.70 -6.19
C ASN A 34 -3.02 1.22 -7.63
#